data_AF-A0A1X0R495-F1
#
_entry.id   AF-A0A1X0R495-F1
#
_cell.length_a   1.000
_cell.length_b   1.000
_cell.length_c   1.000
_cell.angle_alpha   90.00
_cell.angle_beta   90.00
_cell.angle_gamma   90.00
#
_symmetry.space_group_name_H-M   'P 1'
#
loop_
_entity.id
_entity.type
_entity.pdbx_description
1 polymer ?
#
loop_
_entity_poly.entity_id
_entity_poly.type
_entity_poly.pdbx_seq_one_letter_code
_entity_poly.pdbx_strand_id
1 'polypeptide(L)'
;MYMFRSLVFNGKTVLPIVFAPDDDKALRLPLVDVFSESGKLLCYIHISRNFQKHGLSKLASLYSTVKANNMARLETRDLVAEIALAANADEHFKQILKKYSEYFSQDERCTNGGVHAIQCLKKMLKEKEHWGGLYANKYMHLNNCPSNRVESIHSS
;
A
#
# COMPACT_ATOMS: atom_id res chain seq x y z
N MET A 1 5.33 8.56 -30.05
CA MET A 1 4.94 9.07 -28.71
C MET A 1 3.61 9.84 -28.73
N TYR A 2 3.40 10.81 -29.65
CA TYR A 2 2.13 11.56 -29.79
C TYR A 2 0.89 10.69 -30.08
N MET A 3 1.08 9.62 -30.86
CA MET A 3 -0.03 8.78 -31.33
C MET A 3 -0.69 7.95 -30.21
N PHE A 4 0.06 7.51 -29.20
CA PHE A 4 -0.47 6.73 -28.07
C PHE A 4 -1.34 7.60 -27.14
N ARG A 5 -0.90 8.85 -26.88
CA ARG A 5 -1.66 9.81 -26.07
C ARG A 5 -3.00 10.17 -26.70
N SER A 6 -3.05 10.34 -28.03
CA SER A 6 -4.29 10.68 -28.74
C SER A 6 -5.28 9.51 -28.77
N LEU A 7 -4.78 8.27 -28.90
CA LEU A 7 -5.60 7.06 -28.93
C LEU A 7 -6.25 6.75 -27.58
N VAL A 8 -5.49 6.86 -26.49
CA VAL A 8 -5.97 6.46 -25.14
C VAL A 8 -6.92 7.50 -24.54
N PHE A 9 -6.68 8.80 -24.79
CA PHE A 9 -7.47 9.88 -24.19
C PHE A 9 -8.45 10.55 -25.16
N ASN A 10 -8.68 9.94 -26.33
CA ASN A 10 -9.69 10.38 -27.29
C ASN A 10 -9.55 11.87 -27.67
N GLY A 11 -8.31 12.32 -27.88
CA GLY A 11 -8.00 13.72 -28.21
C GLY A 11 -8.10 14.72 -27.06
N LYS A 12 -8.39 14.30 -25.82
CA LYS A 12 -8.32 15.18 -24.64
C LYS A 12 -6.86 15.48 -24.30
N THR A 13 -6.55 16.76 -24.12
CA THR A 13 -5.22 17.26 -23.72
C THR A 13 -4.95 17.13 -22.22
N VAL A 14 -5.99 16.86 -21.42
CA VAL A 14 -5.87 16.72 -19.97
C VAL A 14 -5.37 15.31 -19.64
N LEU A 15 -4.10 15.23 -19.26
CA LEU A 15 -3.49 14.00 -18.79
C LEU A 15 -4.05 13.58 -17.43
N PRO A 16 -4.08 12.28 -17.12
CA PRO A 16 -4.34 11.82 -15.76
C PRO A 16 -3.33 12.45 -14.81
N ILE A 17 -3.82 13.08 -13.75
CA ILE A 17 -2.94 13.71 -12.74
C ILE A 17 -2.16 12.63 -11.98
N VAL A 18 -2.72 11.42 -11.86
CA VAL A 18 -2.15 10.30 -11.11
C VAL A 18 -2.46 8.97 -11.79
N PHE A 19 -1.47 8.09 -11.85
CA PHE A 19 -1.61 6.65 -12.10
C PHE A 19 -1.39 5.89 -10.80
N ALA A 20 -2.17 4.82 -10.56
CA ALA A 20 -2.01 3.94 -9.41
C ALA A 20 -1.74 2.49 -9.86
N PRO A 21 -0.62 2.21 -10.55
CA PRO A 21 -0.29 0.87 -10.99
C PRO A 21 -0.05 -0.08 -9.82
N ASP A 22 -0.10 -1.37 -10.13
CA ASP A 22 0.48 -2.40 -9.28
C ASP A 22 1.98 -2.18 -9.16
N ASP A 23 2.62 -2.76 -8.14
CA ASP A 23 4.07 -2.64 -7.93
C ASP A 23 4.86 -3.48 -8.95
N ASP A 24 4.68 -3.16 -10.23
CA ASP A 24 5.33 -3.78 -11.37
C ASP A 24 6.27 -2.76 -12.03
N LYS A 25 7.57 -3.04 -11.96
CA LYS A 25 8.61 -2.21 -12.56
C LYS A 25 8.48 -2.12 -14.09
N ALA A 26 8.02 -3.19 -14.75
CA ALA A 26 7.83 -3.21 -16.19
C ALA A 26 6.68 -2.30 -16.63
N LEU A 27 5.73 -2.01 -15.73
CA LEU A 27 4.65 -1.06 -15.96
C LEU A 27 5.03 0.37 -15.53
N ARG A 28 5.78 0.53 -14.44
CA ARG A 28 6.21 1.84 -13.92
C ARG A 28 7.16 2.57 -14.87
N LEU A 29 8.12 1.85 -15.49
CA LEU A 29 9.12 2.48 -16.37
C LEU A 29 8.49 3.14 -17.61
N PRO A 30 7.62 2.48 -18.40
CA PRO A 30 6.94 3.12 -19.51
C PRO A 30 6.03 4.28 -19.08
N LEU A 31 5.39 4.20 -17.91
CA LEU A 31 4.55 5.29 -17.39
C LEU A 31 5.37 6.54 -17.03
N VAL A 32 6.60 6.37 -16.54
CA VAL A 32 7.52 7.48 -16.29
C VAL A 32 7.94 8.16 -17.60
N ASP A 33 8.23 7.36 -18.63
CA ASP A 33 8.63 7.86 -19.94
C ASP A 33 7.48 8.59 -20.67
N VAL A 34 6.30 7.97 -20.71
CA VAL A 34 5.14 8.50 -21.46
C VAL A 34 4.39 9.58 -20.68
N PHE A 35 4.38 9.55 -19.35
CA PHE A 35 3.62 10.47 -18.49
C PHE A 35 4.48 11.00 -17.33
N SER A 36 5.61 11.62 -17.64
CA SER A 36 6.56 12.15 -16.65
C SER A 36 5.93 13.10 -15.62
N GLU A 37 4.94 13.91 -16.03
CA GLU A 37 4.26 14.89 -15.17
C GLU A 37 3.18 14.30 -14.25
N SER A 38 2.69 13.10 -14.53
CA SER A 38 1.66 12.44 -13.70
C SER A 38 2.28 11.85 -12.42
N GLY A 39 1.57 11.89 -11.30
CA GLY A 39 1.95 11.14 -10.10
C GLY A 39 1.88 9.63 -10.36
N LYS A 40 2.82 8.86 -9.81
CA LYS A 40 2.81 7.39 -9.87
C LYS A 40 2.68 6.88 -8.44
N LEU A 41 1.46 6.52 -8.07
CA LEU A 41 1.14 6.00 -6.76
C LEU A 41 1.14 4.47 -6.78
N LEU A 42 1.45 3.86 -5.66
CA LEU A 42 1.25 2.44 -5.45
C LEU A 42 -0.18 2.17 -5.01
N CYS A 43 -0.79 1.14 -5.58
CA CYS A 43 -2.10 0.68 -5.16
C CYS A 43 -2.07 0.25 -3.68
N TYR A 44 -2.94 0.86 -2.86
CA TYR A 44 -3.03 0.58 -1.43
C TYR A 44 -3.34 -0.90 -1.13
N ILE A 45 -4.14 -1.55 -1.98
CA ILE A 45 -4.47 -2.98 -1.85
C ILE A 45 -3.21 -3.83 -1.98
N HIS A 46 -2.33 -3.51 -2.93
CA HIS A 46 -1.07 -4.22 -3.13
C HIS A 46 -0.10 -3.99 -1.98
N ILE A 47 0.00 -2.76 -1.47
CA ILE A 47 0.74 -2.44 -0.25
C ILE A 47 0.23 -3.31 0.92
N SER A 48 -1.08 -3.31 1.17
CA SER A 48 -1.71 -4.07 2.26
C SER A 48 -1.48 -5.58 2.14
N ARG A 49 -1.66 -6.15 0.94
CA ARG A 49 -1.41 -7.57 0.66
C ARG A 49 0.06 -7.94 0.90
N ASN A 50 1.01 -7.09 0.51
CA ASN A 50 2.44 -7.33 0.77
C ASN A 50 2.74 -7.33 2.27
N PHE A 51 2.22 -6.35 3.01
CA PHE A 51 2.36 -6.30 4.46
C PHE A 51 1.77 -7.53 5.16
N GLN A 52 0.57 -7.97 4.75
CA GLN A 52 -0.04 -9.18 5.30
C GLN A 52 0.80 -10.42 4.96
N LYS A 53 1.21 -10.59 3.70
CA LYS A 53 2.01 -11.75 3.27
C LYS A 53 3.30 -11.88 4.08
N HIS A 54 4.04 -10.79 4.24
CA HIS A 54 5.33 -10.82 4.93
C HIS A 54 5.21 -10.78 6.44
N GLY A 55 4.29 -9.96 6.98
CA GLY A 55 4.06 -9.84 8.43
C GLY A 55 3.51 -11.12 9.03
N LEU A 56 2.56 -11.77 8.34
CA LEU A 56 1.89 -12.96 8.87
C LEU A 56 2.66 -14.26 8.63
N SER A 57 3.66 -14.25 7.75
CA SER A 57 4.46 -15.45 7.40
C SER A 57 5.21 -16.09 8.57
N LYS A 58 5.38 -15.36 9.67
CA LYS A 58 6.13 -15.80 10.86
C LYS A 58 5.28 -15.79 12.13
N LEU A 59 3.95 -15.69 12.01
CA LEU A 59 3.05 -15.88 13.14
C LEU A 59 3.32 -17.21 13.83
N ALA A 60 3.30 -17.21 15.16
CA ALA A 60 3.47 -18.42 15.94
C ALA A 60 2.30 -19.39 15.72
N SER A 61 2.54 -20.67 16.03
CA SER A 61 1.52 -21.72 15.92
C SER A 61 0.27 -21.44 16.75
N LEU A 62 0.38 -20.67 17.83
CA LEU A 62 -0.76 -20.18 18.62
C LEU A 62 -1.78 -19.37 17.78
N TYR A 63 -1.35 -18.81 16.65
CA TYR A 63 -2.17 -18.06 15.69
C TYR A 63 -2.51 -18.86 14.43
N SER A 64 -2.29 -20.19 14.42
CA SER A 64 -2.58 -21.05 13.26
C SER A 64 -4.04 -21.47 13.14
N THR A 65 -4.88 -21.22 14.15
CA THR A 65 -6.32 -21.44 14.01
C THR A 65 -6.89 -20.48 12.97
N VAL A 66 -7.88 -20.92 12.18
CA VAL A 66 -8.53 -20.09 11.16
C VAL A 66 -9.02 -18.76 11.74
N LYS A 67 -9.61 -18.80 12.94
CA LYS A 67 -10.09 -17.61 13.65
C LYS A 67 -8.96 -16.66 14.02
N ALA A 68 -7.89 -17.14 14.67
CA ALA A 68 -6.78 -16.29 15.08
C ALA A 68 -6.02 -15.71 13.88
N ASN A 69 -5.85 -16.50 12.83
CA ASN A 69 -5.24 -16.03 11.59
C ASN A 69 -6.07 -14.93 10.93
N ASN A 70 -7.39 -15.11 10.84
CA ASN A 70 -8.29 -14.09 10.27
C ASN A 70 -8.28 -12.80 11.09
N MET A 71 -8.26 -12.89 12.42
CA MET A 71 -8.13 -11.71 13.30
C MET A 71 -6.81 -10.99 13.05
N ALA A 72 -5.69 -11.71 13.00
CA ALA A 72 -4.39 -11.11 12.72
C ALA A 72 -4.32 -10.45 11.33
N ARG A 73 -4.99 -11.01 10.33
CA ARG A 73 -5.13 -10.41 8.99
C ARG A 73 -5.88 -9.09 9.04
N LEU A 74 -6.99 -9.03 9.77
CA LEU A 74 -7.79 -7.81 9.93
C LEU A 74 -7.01 -6.73 10.68
N GLU A 75 -6.42 -7.05 11.82
CA GLU A 75 -5.60 -6.12 12.61
C GLU A 75 -4.42 -5.58 11.78
N THR A 76 -3.73 -6.46 11.05
CA THR A 76 -2.63 -6.04 10.17
C THR A 76 -3.12 -5.14 9.04
N ARG A 77 -4.29 -5.44 8.44
CA ARG A 77 -4.89 -4.60 7.39
C ARG A 77 -5.18 -3.20 7.93
N ASP A 78 -5.77 -3.12 9.11
CA ASP A 78 -6.21 -1.86 9.70
C ASP A 78 -5.00 -1.02 10.13
N LEU A 79 -3.95 -1.64 10.70
CA LEU A 79 -2.67 -0.97 10.97
C LEU A 79 -2.02 -0.42 9.70
N VAL A 80 -2.04 -1.17 8.59
CA VAL A 80 -1.48 -0.69 7.31
C VAL A 80 -2.32 0.45 6.72
N ALA A 81 -3.64 0.43 6.92
CA ALA A 81 -4.52 1.54 6.53
C ALA A 81 -4.14 2.81 7.28
N GLU A 82 -4.00 2.71 8.61
CA GLU A 82 -3.59 3.83 9.45
C GLU A 82 -2.20 4.36 9.04
N ILE A 83 -1.23 3.48 8.74
CA ILE A 83 0.10 3.88 8.27
C ILE A 83 0.00 4.69 6.96
N ALA A 84 -0.79 4.19 6.00
CA ALA A 84 -0.94 4.82 4.70
C ALA A 84 -1.62 6.20 4.83
N LEU A 85 -2.66 6.30 5.66
CA LEU A 85 -3.40 7.55 5.90
C LEU A 85 -2.60 8.57 6.70
N ALA A 86 -1.79 8.12 7.66
CA ALA A 86 -0.94 8.98 8.48
C ALA A 86 0.29 9.51 7.74
N ALA A 87 0.54 9.10 6.49
CA ALA A 87 1.79 9.35 5.78
C ALA A 87 2.15 10.85 5.66
N ASN A 88 1.16 11.74 5.67
CA ASN A 88 1.32 13.20 5.56
C ASN A 88 1.48 13.94 6.90
N ALA A 89 1.40 13.25 8.04
CA ALA A 89 1.44 13.85 9.38
C ALA A 89 2.56 13.20 10.21
N ASP A 90 3.75 13.81 10.22
CA ASP A 90 4.98 13.18 10.72
C ASP A 90 4.89 12.61 12.14
N GLU A 91 4.23 13.29 13.07
CA GLU A 91 4.12 12.82 14.46
C GLU A 91 3.17 11.63 14.57
N HIS A 92 1.99 11.73 13.94
CA HIS A 92 1.03 10.63 13.90
C HIS A 92 1.63 9.41 13.16
N PHE A 93 2.36 9.67 12.08
CA PHE A 93 3.05 8.63 11.32
C PHE A 93 4.03 7.83 12.20
N LYS A 94 4.90 8.50 12.95
CA LYS A 94 5.83 7.84 13.88
C LYS A 94 5.10 7.00 14.92
N GLN A 95 3.99 7.50 15.47
CA GLN A 95 3.19 6.76 16.44
C GLN A 95 2.59 5.49 15.85
N ILE A 96 2.05 5.53 14.63
CA ILE A 96 1.48 4.33 14.00
C ILE A 96 2.60 3.33 13.62
N LEU A 97 3.77 3.79 13.16
CA LEU A 97 4.91 2.89 12.91
C LEU A 97 5.37 2.17 14.19
N LYS A 98 5.33 2.87 15.33
CA LYS A 98 5.61 2.28 16.64
C LYS A 98 4.56 1.22 16.98
N LYS A 99 3.26 1.52 16.84
CA LYS A 99 2.17 0.55 17.07
C LYS A 99 2.33 -0.72 16.22
N TYR A 100 2.66 -0.57 14.94
CA TYR A 100 2.91 -1.72 14.05
C TYR A 100 4.10 -2.57 14.54
N SER A 101 5.20 -1.91 14.94
CA SER A 101 6.39 -2.60 15.42
C SER A 101 6.11 -3.33 16.74
N GLU A 102 5.41 -2.69 17.68
CA GLU A 102 4.98 -3.28 18.95
C GLU A 102 4.06 -4.47 18.72
N TYR A 103 3.08 -4.34 17.81
CA TYR A 103 2.18 -5.43 17.45
C TYR A 103 2.94 -6.70 17.11
N PHE A 104 3.88 -6.65 16.15
CA PHE A 104 4.64 -7.84 15.74
C PHE A 104 5.73 -8.28 16.73
N SER A 105 6.13 -7.41 17.66
CA SER A 105 7.14 -7.70 18.69
C SER A 105 6.54 -8.24 19.99
N GLN A 106 5.22 -8.39 20.07
CA GLN A 106 4.57 -9.02 21.22
C GLN A 106 5.12 -10.43 21.44
N ASP A 107 5.31 -10.77 22.72
CA ASP A 107 5.83 -12.08 23.10
C ASP A 107 4.93 -13.20 22.55
N GLU A 108 5.56 -14.28 22.10
CA GLU A 108 4.91 -15.43 21.46
C GLU A 108 4.06 -15.13 20.21
N ARG A 109 3.98 -13.89 19.72
CA ARG A 109 3.19 -13.58 18.52
C ARG A 109 3.87 -14.05 17.24
N CYS A 110 5.17 -13.85 17.14
CA CYS A 110 5.98 -14.23 15.98
C CYS A 110 7.15 -15.12 16.40
N THR A 111 7.38 -16.18 15.63
CA THR A 111 8.49 -17.14 15.82
C THR A 111 9.89 -16.52 15.79
N ASN A 112 10.01 -15.28 15.31
CA ASN A 112 11.24 -14.52 15.21
C ASN A 112 11.17 -13.15 15.90
N GLY A 113 10.25 -12.97 16.85
CA GLY A 113 10.09 -11.69 17.57
C GLY A 113 9.77 -10.49 16.66
N GLY A 114 9.09 -10.73 15.54
CA GLY A 114 8.62 -9.67 14.64
C GLY A 114 9.67 -9.12 13.66
N VAL A 115 10.92 -9.62 13.69
CA VAL A 115 12.04 -9.12 12.86
C VAL A 115 11.68 -9.03 11.37
N HIS A 116 11.02 -10.06 10.83
CA HIS A 116 10.66 -10.10 9.40
C HIS A 116 9.57 -9.08 9.03
N ALA A 117 8.59 -8.86 9.91
CA ALA A 117 7.55 -7.84 9.70
C ALA A 117 8.17 -6.44 9.73
N ILE A 118 9.08 -6.17 10.67
CA ILE A 118 9.79 -4.90 10.79
C ILE A 118 10.69 -4.65 9.57
N GLN A 119 11.38 -5.67 9.06
CA GLN A 119 12.16 -5.56 7.82
C GLN A 119 11.27 -5.25 6.61
N CYS A 120 10.09 -5.88 6.52
CA CYS A 120 9.11 -5.57 5.49
C CYS A 120 8.66 -4.10 5.59
N LEU A 121 8.31 -3.63 6.80
CA LEU A 121 7.97 -2.23 7.04
C LEU A 121 9.06 -1.28 6.53
N LYS A 122 10.33 -1.53 6.90
CA LYS A 122 11.46 -0.73 6.44
C LYS A 122 11.61 -0.70 4.92
N LYS A 123 11.36 -1.82 4.22
CA LYS A 123 11.39 -1.88 2.76
C LYS A 123 10.26 -1.04 2.15
N MET A 124 9.05 -1.21 2.65
CA MET A 124 7.87 -0.49 2.15
C MET A 124 7.96 1.02 2.39
N LEU A 125 8.55 1.45 3.52
CA LEU A 125 8.78 2.86 3.81
C LEU A 125 9.70 3.56 2.81
N LYS A 126 10.55 2.82 2.06
CA LYS A 126 11.35 3.41 0.97
C LYS A 126 10.48 3.86 -0.20
N GLU A 127 9.32 3.23 -0.38
CA GLU A 127 8.36 3.58 -1.43
C GLU A 127 7.30 4.58 -0.93
N LYS A 128 7.49 5.19 0.26
CA LYS A 128 6.51 6.10 0.89
C LYS A 128 6.09 7.22 -0.06
N GLU A 129 7.01 7.74 -0.87
CA GLU A 129 6.77 8.82 -1.85
C GLU A 129 5.69 8.46 -2.90
N HIS A 130 5.41 7.18 -3.08
CA HIS A 130 4.38 6.67 -3.99
C HIS A 130 3.06 6.38 -3.27
N TRP A 131 2.91 6.69 -1.98
CA TRP A 131 1.68 6.38 -1.26
C TRP A 131 0.64 7.48 -1.43
N GLY A 132 -0.59 7.10 -1.78
CA GLY A 132 -1.67 8.08 -2.00
C GLY A 132 -1.96 8.99 -0.82
N GLY A 133 -1.78 8.50 0.42
CA GLY A 133 -1.97 9.29 1.63
C GLY A 133 -1.04 10.50 1.75
N LEU A 134 0.16 10.49 1.15
CA LEU A 134 1.03 11.68 1.10
C LEU A 134 0.38 12.83 0.33
N TYR A 135 -0.41 12.51 -0.68
CA TYR A 135 -1.01 13.48 -1.58
C TYR A 135 -2.47 13.76 -1.24
N ALA A 136 -3.00 13.19 -0.15
CA ALA A 136 -4.38 13.35 0.28
C ALA A 136 -4.81 14.82 0.45
N ASN A 137 -3.91 15.67 0.95
CA ASN A 137 -4.17 17.11 1.10
C ASN A 137 -4.23 17.84 -0.25
N LYS A 138 -3.54 17.31 -1.27
CA LYS A 138 -3.51 17.87 -2.63
C LYS A 138 -4.65 17.32 -3.50
N TYR A 139 -5.04 16.06 -3.27
CA TYR A 139 -6.05 15.34 -4.03
C TYR A 139 -6.95 14.57 -3.06
N MET A 140 -8.03 15.23 -2.61
CA MET A 140 -8.92 14.71 -1.57
C MET A 140 -9.53 13.32 -1.91
N HIS A 141 -9.70 13.00 -3.18
CA HIS A 141 -10.20 11.69 -3.61
C HIS A 141 -9.23 10.53 -3.34
N LEU A 142 -7.94 10.81 -3.06
CA LEU A 142 -6.96 9.79 -2.70
C LEU A 142 -7.08 9.32 -1.24
N ASN A 143 -7.85 10.04 -0.40
CA ASN A 143 -8.20 9.59 0.96
C ASN A 143 -9.30 8.53 0.96
N ASN A 144 -10.07 8.42 -0.13
CA ASN A 144 -11.08 7.37 -0.27
C ASN A 144 -10.46 6.19 -1.01
N CYS A 145 -10.11 5.15 -0.25
CA CYS A 145 -9.58 3.89 -0.78
C CYS A 145 -10.61 2.73 -0.71
N PRO A 146 -11.79 2.80 -1.36
CA PRO A 146 -12.69 1.65 -1.39
C PRO A 146 -12.11 0.56 -2.31
N SER A 147 -11.86 -0.63 -1.74
CA SER A 147 -11.37 -1.80 -2.47
C SER A 147 -12.33 -2.25 -3.58
N ASN A 148 -13.62 -1.96 -3.39
CA ASN A 148 -14.70 -2.30 -4.31
C ASN A 148 -14.48 -1.76 -5.73
N ARG A 149 -13.73 -0.66 -5.92
CA ARG A 149 -13.51 -0.09 -7.26
C ARG A 149 -12.51 -0.90 -8.09
N VAL A 150 -11.55 -1.57 -7.45
CA VAL A 150 -10.49 -2.35 -8.11
C VAL A 150 -10.82 -3.84 -8.08
N GLU A 151 -11.31 -4.34 -6.94
CA GLU A 151 -11.55 -5.78 -6.77
C GLU A 151 -12.79 -6.27 -7.51
N SER A 152 -13.81 -5.44 -7.73
CA SER A 152 -15.01 -5.87 -8.47
C SER A 152 -14.72 -6.28 -9.92
N ILE A 153 -13.63 -5.77 -10.50
CA ILE A 153 -13.21 -6.05 -11.89
C ILE A 153 -12.50 -7.41 -11.98
N HIS A 154 -11.96 -7.92 -10.87
CA HIS A 154 -11.25 -9.20 -10.80
C HIS A 154 -12.11 -10.35 -10.23
N SER A 155 -13.35 -10.06 -9.83
CA SER A 155 -14.30 -11.03 -9.25
C SER A 155 -15.23 -11.68 -10.29
N SER A 156 -15.07 -11.36 -11.57
CA SER A 156 -15.82 -11.90 -12.71
C SER A 156 -15.16 -13.12 -13.33
#